data_AF-A0A948D233-F1
#
_entry.id   AF-A0A948D233-F1
#
_cell.length_a   1.000
_cell.length_b   1.000
_cell.length_c   1.000
_cell.angle_alpha   90.00
_cell.angle_beta   90.00
_cell.angle_gamma   90.00
#
_symmetry.space_group_name_H-M   'P 1'
#
loop_
_entity.id
_entity.type
_entity.pdbx_description
1 polymer ?
#
loop_
_entity_poly.entity_id
_entity_poly.type
_entity_poly.pdbx_seq_one_letter_code
_entity_poly.pdbx_strand_id
1 'polypeptide(L)'
;MTRSRWILVIVAALLTGLLQVTFFSLLPEPFRGVQPVLILCVLGVAINRSDAALVFAAVSGLMIDLFTVGAGFLAFAEQMLVVSAVAIIAEKVLTNRSVYSAVALLLAARIMSYIWLAAMSFFSRLLFKTQIFIQPFNSLLVTMVWDALFMCTIFLLLAFFTRRFSVGVARFNTYDG
;
A
#
# COMPACT_ATOMS: atom_id res chain seq x y z
N MET A 1 -18.14 12.79 4.68
CA MET A 1 -18.18 11.37 5.11
C MET A 1 -18.88 11.30 6.47
N THR A 2 -19.68 10.27 6.76
CA THR A 2 -20.36 10.12 8.06
C THR A 2 -19.37 9.69 9.14
N ARG A 3 -19.60 10.10 10.40
CA ARG A 3 -18.73 9.74 11.55
C ARG A 3 -18.48 8.23 11.67
N SER A 4 -19.51 7.42 11.38
CA SER A 4 -19.43 5.95 11.38
C SER A 4 -18.39 5.38 10.40
N ARG A 5 -18.18 6.02 9.24
CA ARG A 5 -17.21 5.53 8.24
C ARG A 5 -15.76 5.76 8.67
N TRP A 6 -15.48 6.85 9.39
CA TRP A 6 -14.15 7.12 9.92
C TRP A 6 -13.74 6.12 11.00
N ILE A 7 -14.70 5.75 11.86
CA ILE A 7 -14.48 4.71 12.87
C ILE A 7 -14.09 3.39 12.19
N LEU A 8 -14.80 3.00 11.12
CA LEU A 8 -14.47 1.79 10.37
C LEU A 8 -13.07 1.84 9.75
N VAL A 9 -12.65 2.98 9.19
CA VAL A 9 -11.29 3.15 8.63
C VAL A 9 -10.24 3.00 9.71
N ILE A 10 -10.43 3.64 10.87
CA ILE A 10 -9.49 3.57 11.99
C ILE A 10 -9.40 2.14 12.53
N VAL A 11 -10.54 1.48 12.77
CA VAL A 11 -10.58 0.08 13.24
C VAL A 11 -9.92 -0.85 12.22
N ALA A 12 -10.19 -0.68 10.93
CA ALA A 12 -9.55 -1.46 9.88
C ALA A 12 -8.04 -1.23 9.83
N ALA A 13 -7.57 0.02 10.00
CA ALA A 13 -6.16 0.37 10.03
C ALA A 13 -5.44 -0.28 11.22
N LEU A 14 -6.07 -0.26 12.40
CA LEU A 14 -5.57 -0.92 13.59
C LEU A 14 -5.43 -2.44 13.39
N LEU A 15 -6.49 -3.09 12.91
CA LEU A 15 -6.49 -4.53 12.66
C LEU A 15 -5.45 -4.93 11.61
N THR A 16 -5.32 -4.14 10.54
CA THR A 16 -4.36 -4.43 9.47
C THR A 16 -2.92 -4.23 9.94
N GLY A 17 -2.65 -3.17 10.70
CA GLY A 17 -1.34 -2.95 11.32
C GLY A 17 -0.97 -4.10 12.26
N LEU A 18 -1.90 -4.53 13.11
CA LEU A 18 -1.68 -5.67 14.01
C LEU A 18 -1.44 -6.97 13.24
N LEU A 19 -2.22 -7.24 12.20
CA LEU A 19 -2.08 -8.41 11.34
C LEU A 19 -0.72 -8.43 10.64
N GLN A 20 -0.23 -7.28 10.17
CA GLN A 20 1.11 -7.18 9.57
C GLN A 20 2.22 -7.51 10.57
N VAL A 21 2.16 -6.98 11.79
CA VAL A 21 3.21 -7.24 12.80
C VAL A 21 3.15 -8.65 13.35
N THR A 22 1.96 -9.24 13.49
CA THR A 22 1.79 -10.54 14.15
C THR A 22 1.77 -11.71 13.17
N PHE A 23 0.93 -11.65 12.13
CA PHE A 23 0.70 -12.79 11.25
C PHE A 23 1.73 -12.85 10.12
N PHE A 24 1.95 -11.73 9.42
CA PHE A 24 2.89 -11.71 8.29
C PHE A 24 4.36 -11.90 8.72
N SER A 25 4.74 -11.43 9.91
CA SER A 25 6.08 -11.66 10.45
C SER A 25 6.40 -13.15 10.71
N LEU A 26 5.38 -13.95 11.03
CA LEU A 26 5.51 -15.38 11.31
C LEU A 26 5.54 -16.23 10.04
N LEU A 27 5.13 -15.69 8.89
CA LEU A 27 5.14 -16.42 7.63
C LEU A 27 6.57 -16.63 7.11
N PRO A 28 6.82 -17.71 6.33
CA PRO A 28 8.08 -17.88 5.61
C PRO A 28 8.21 -16.86 4.48
N GLU A 29 9.43 -16.57 4.06
CA GLU A 29 9.68 -15.85 2.81
C GLU A 29 9.08 -16.65 1.63
N PRO A 30 8.48 -15.98 0.62
CA PRO A 30 8.43 -14.54 0.38
C PRO A 30 7.26 -13.82 1.07
N PHE A 31 6.37 -14.53 1.74
CA PHE A 31 5.16 -13.93 2.32
C PHE A 31 5.47 -12.94 3.44
N ARG A 32 6.55 -13.16 4.18
CA ARG A 32 7.03 -12.22 5.20
C ARG A 32 7.28 -10.80 4.67
N GLY A 33 7.71 -10.66 3.42
CA GLY A 33 7.95 -9.36 2.80
C GLY A 33 6.68 -8.65 2.30
N VAL A 34 5.53 -9.33 2.24
CA VAL A 34 4.26 -8.72 1.78
C VAL A 34 3.78 -7.70 2.82
N GLN A 35 3.50 -6.48 2.36
CA GLN A 35 3.04 -5.39 3.22
C GLN A 35 1.56 -5.09 2.96
N PRO A 36 0.62 -5.77 3.63
CA PRO A 36 -0.81 -5.61 3.38
C PRO A 36 -1.30 -4.18 3.62
N VAL A 37 -0.70 -3.47 4.57
CA VAL A 37 -1.02 -2.06 4.83
C VAL A 37 -0.74 -1.20 3.60
N LEU A 38 0.42 -1.37 2.97
CA LEU A 38 0.81 -0.61 1.79
C LEU A 38 -0.12 -0.90 0.61
N ILE A 39 -0.52 -2.17 0.42
CA ILE A 39 -1.49 -2.58 -0.62
C ILE A 39 -2.83 -1.86 -0.42
N LEU A 40 -3.38 -1.87 0.79
CA LEU A 40 -4.67 -1.24 1.08
C LEU A 40 -4.62 0.29 0.99
N CYS A 41 -3.52 0.93 1.41
CA CYS A 41 -3.32 2.36 1.24
C CYS A 41 -3.31 2.77 -0.24
N VAL A 42 -2.54 2.06 -1.07
CA VAL A 42 -2.46 2.32 -2.51
C VAL A 42 -3.82 2.10 -3.18
N LEU A 43 -4.57 1.07 -2.76
CA LEU A 43 -5.93 0.85 -3.23
C LEU A 43 -6.87 2.01 -2.87
N GLY A 44 -6.78 2.50 -1.62
CA GLY A 44 -7.54 3.67 -1.17
C GLY A 44 -7.24 4.91 -2.01
N VAL A 45 -5.96 5.16 -2.30
CA VAL A 45 -5.54 6.24 -3.21
C VAL A 45 -6.11 6.03 -4.61
N ALA A 46 -6.02 4.83 -5.18
CA ALA A 46 -6.50 4.51 -6.52
C ALA A 46 -8.03 4.69 -6.71
N ILE A 47 -8.81 4.61 -5.62
CA ILE A 47 -10.27 4.80 -5.63
C ILE A 47 -10.65 6.27 -5.28
N ASN A 48 -9.69 7.21 -5.31
CA ASN A 48 -9.86 8.62 -4.91
C ASN A 48 -10.35 8.78 -3.46
N ARG A 49 -9.82 7.97 -2.55
CA ARG A 49 -10.02 8.10 -1.10
C ARG A 49 -8.69 8.41 -0.42
N SER A 50 -7.94 9.37 -0.95
CA SER A 50 -6.62 9.79 -0.46
C SER A 50 -6.65 10.17 1.02
N ASP A 51 -7.64 10.95 1.47
CA ASP A 51 -7.78 11.33 2.89
C ASP A 51 -7.90 10.11 3.82
N ALA A 52 -8.69 9.11 3.42
CA ALA A 52 -8.87 7.89 4.19
C ALA A 52 -7.63 7.00 4.14
N ALA A 53 -6.93 6.97 3.00
CA ALA A 53 -5.68 6.23 2.84
C ALA A 53 -4.55 6.82 3.70
N LEU A 54 -4.46 8.15 3.80
CA LEU A 54 -3.51 8.82 4.68
C LEU A 54 -3.82 8.51 6.15
N VAL A 55 -5.07 8.67 6.59
CA VAL A 55 -5.45 8.31 7.97
C VAL A 55 -5.18 6.82 8.25
N PHE A 56 -5.47 5.95 7.28
CA PHE A 56 -5.16 4.53 7.41
C PHE A 56 -3.66 4.30 7.60
N ALA A 57 -2.81 4.88 6.74
CA ALA A 57 -1.36 4.79 6.81
C ALA A 57 -0.80 5.31 8.15
N ALA A 58 -1.37 6.40 8.67
CA ALA A 58 -0.95 6.97 9.94
C ALA A 58 -1.24 6.01 11.09
N VAL A 59 -2.47 5.52 11.16
CA VAL A 59 -2.92 4.64 12.25
C VAL A 59 -2.24 3.27 12.18
N SER A 60 -2.10 2.70 10.98
CA SER A 60 -1.39 1.42 10.80
C SER A 60 0.10 1.55 11.10
N GLY A 61 0.73 2.65 10.70
CA GLY A 61 2.15 2.91 10.94
C GLY A 61 2.45 3.06 12.42
N LEU A 62 1.61 3.81 13.15
CA LEU A 62 1.70 3.90 14.62
C LEU A 62 1.54 2.53 15.29
N MET A 63 0.60 1.70 14.82
CA MET A 63 0.46 0.34 15.33
C MET A 63 1.71 -0.50 15.08
N ILE A 64 2.32 -0.40 13.91
CA ILE A 64 3.54 -1.14 13.61
C ILE A 64 4.69 -0.70 14.52
N ASP A 65 4.87 0.59 14.71
CA ASP A 65 5.91 1.12 15.61
C ASP A 65 5.69 0.71 17.07
N LEU A 66 4.43 0.70 17.55
CA LEU A 66 4.10 0.30 18.92
C LEU A 66 4.48 -1.15 19.23
N PHE A 67 4.32 -2.05 18.25
CA PHE A 67 4.59 -3.48 18.42
C PHE A 67 5.98 -3.90 17.91
N THR A 68 6.72 -3.03 17.24
CA THR A 68 8.09 -3.30 16.77
C THR A 68 9.10 -2.65 17.71
N VAL A 69 9.70 -3.44 18.59
CA VAL A 69 10.65 -2.97 19.59
C VAL A 69 11.83 -2.25 18.92
N GLY A 70 12.05 -0.98 19.28
CA GLY A 70 13.18 -0.18 18.79
C GLY A 70 12.97 0.52 17.45
N ALA A 71 11.77 0.49 16.87
CA ALA A 71 11.48 1.13 15.57
C ALA A 71 11.43 2.67 15.62
N GLY A 72 11.24 3.30 16.79
CA GLY A 72 11.45 4.75 16.95
C GLY A 72 10.65 5.64 15.99
N PHE A 73 9.41 5.29 15.67
CA PHE A 73 8.53 5.96 14.69
C PHE A 73 8.93 5.85 13.22
N LEU A 74 9.84 4.92 12.89
CA LEU A 74 10.38 4.77 11.54
C LEU A 74 9.35 4.16 10.58
N ALA A 75 8.48 3.26 11.05
CA ALA A 75 7.43 2.67 10.21
C ALA A 75 6.29 3.67 9.92
N PHE A 76 5.91 4.48 10.90
CA PHE A 76 4.97 5.59 10.71
C PHE A 76 5.49 6.60 9.69
N ALA A 77 6.74 7.04 9.84
CA ALA A 77 7.36 8.00 8.94
C ALA A 77 7.44 7.45 7.50
N GLU A 78 7.84 6.19 7.35
CA GLU A 78 7.87 5.50 6.06
C GLU A 78 6.49 5.48 5.41
N GLN A 79 5.46 4.99 6.13
CA GLN A 79 4.12 4.85 5.57
C GLN A 79 3.49 6.18 5.20
N MET A 80 3.66 7.21 6.03
CA MET A 80 3.21 8.57 5.73
C MET A 80 3.87 9.13 4.47
N LEU A 81 5.19 8.98 4.36
CA LEU A 81 5.95 9.50 3.24
C LEU A 81 5.60 8.77 1.94
N VAL A 82 5.54 7.44 1.97
CA VAL A 82 5.21 6.64 0.78
C VAL A 82 3.79 6.92 0.32
N VAL A 83 2.80 6.94 1.22
CA VAL A 83 1.40 7.14 0.82
C VAL A 83 1.13 8.56 0.35
N SER A 84 1.75 9.58 0.96
CA SER A 84 1.65 10.96 0.48
C SER A 84 2.27 11.14 -0.92
N ALA A 85 3.44 10.56 -1.15
CA ALA A 85 4.06 10.59 -2.48
C ALA A 85 3.23 9.86 -3.53
N VAL A 86 2.69 8.68 -3.20
CA VAL A 86 1.77 7.94 -4.09
C VAL A 86 0.50 8.73 -4.37
N ALA A 87 -0.05 9.44 -3.39
CA ALA A 87 -1.22 10.31 -3.61
C ALA A 87 -0.91 11.45 -4.61
N ILE A 88 0.26 12.08 -4.49
CA ILE A 88 0.69 13.13 -5.44
C ILE A 88 0.90 12.55 -6.85
N ILE A 89 1.51 11.38 -6.96
CA ILE A 89 1.71 10.70 -8.25
C ILE A 89 0.37 10.31 -8.86
N ALA A 90 -0.55 9.79 -8.04
CA ALA A 90 -1.89 9.41 -8.45
C ALA A 90 -2.65 10.58 -9.06
N GLU A 91 -2.64 11.75 -8.42
CA GLU A 91 -3.32 12.96 -8.93
C GLU A 91 -2.80 13.40 -10.30
N LYS A 92 -1.51 13.20 -10.59
CA LYS A 92 -0.88 13.62 -11.85
C LYS A 92 -0.95 12.58 -12.96
N VAL A 93 -0.96 11.29 -12.62
CA VAL A 93 -0.73 10.19 -13.58
C VAL A 93 -1.98 9.32 -13.78
N LEU A 94 -2.87 9.19 -12.79
CA LEU A 94 -4.08 8.36 -12.91
C LEU A 94 -5.20 9.09 -13.66
N THR A 95 -5.11 9.08 -14.99
CA THR A 95 -6.24 9.48 -15.86
C THR A 95 -7.30 8.37 -15.99
N ASN A 96 -6.92 7.09 -15.86
CA ASN A 96 -7.84 5.94 -15.91
C ASN A 96 -7.71 5.05 -14.67
N ARG A 97 -8.85 4.73 -14.04
CA ARG A 97 -8.95 3.80 -12.90
C ARG A 97 -8.95 2.36 -13.41
N SER A 98 -7.77 1.79 -13.57
CA SER A 98 -7.57 0.43 -14.07
C SER A 98 -6.75 -0.39 -13.09
N VAL A 99 -6.85 -1.72 -13.20
CA VAL A 99 -6.00 -2.65 -12.42
C VAL A 99 -4.52 -2.33 -12.67
N TYR A 100 -4.15 -2.10 -13.94
CA TYR A 100 -2.78 -1.81 -14.34
C TYR A 100 -2.21 -0.58 -13.64
N SER A 101 -3.01 0.47 -13.52
CA SER A 101 -2.56 1.72 -12.92
C SER A 101 -2.44 1.62 -11.39
N ALA A 102 -3.31 0.83 -10.75
CA ALA A 102 -3.20 0.51 -9.33
C ALA A 102 -1.97 -0.36 -9.01
N VAL A 103 -1.68 -1.36 -9.84
CA VAL A 103 -0.47 -2.19 -9.72
C VAL A 103 0.80 -1.37 -9.95
N ALA A 104 0.82 -0.50 -10.96
CA ALA A 104 1.98 0.38 -11.22
C ALA A 104 2.27 1.31 -10.03
N LEU A 105 1.23 1.89 -9.42
CA LEU A 105 1.38 2.70 -8.20
C LEU A 105 1.88 1.89 -7.02
N LEU A 106 1.45 0.64 -6.89
CA LEU A 106 1.91 -0.26 -5.83
C LEU A 106 3.40 -0.57 -5.96
N LEU A 107 3.85 -0.87 -7.18
CA LEU A 107 5.27 -1.10 -7.46
C LEU A 107 6.10 0.16 -7.20
N ALA A 108 5.59 1.34 -7.61
CA ALA A 108 6.25 2.61 -7.31
C ALA A 108 6.35 2.85 -5.79
N ALA A 109 5.27 2.59 -5.04
CA ALA A 109 5.24 2.68 -3.59
C ALA A 109 6.28 1.74 -2.94
N ARG A 110 6.41 0.51 -3.46
CA ARG A 110 7.36 -0.48 -2.97
C ARG A 110 8.81 -0.07 -3.23
N ILE A 111 9.10 0.44 -4.43
CA ILE A 111 10.43 0.99 -4.76
C ILE A 111 10.76 2.14 -3.81
N MET A 112 9.80 3.03 -3.55
CA MET A 112 10.00 4.16 -2.67
C MET A 112 10.25 3.75 -1.21
N SER A 113 9.48 2.77 -0.70
CA SER A 113 9.72 2.14 0.61
C SER A 113 11.14 1.54 0.69
N TYR A 114 11.57 0.83 -0.36
CA TYR A 114 12.93 0.28 -0.39
C TYR A 114 14.01 1.36 -0.40
N ILE A 115 13.83 2.43 -1.17
CA ILE A 115 14.75 3.59 -1.18
C ILE A 115 14.81 4.25 0.21
N TRP A 116 13.67 4.40 0.88
CA TRP A 116 13.59 4.95 2.23
C TRP A 116 14.36 4.07 3.23
N LEU A 117 14.12 2.76 3.23
CA LEU A 117 14.83 1.82 4.08
C LEU A 117 16.34 1.79 3.79
N ALA A 118 16.73 1.86 2.51
CA ALA A 118 18.13 1.99 2.10
C ALA A 118 18.77 3.27 2.66
N ALA A 119 18.10 4.42 2.51
CA ALA A 119 18.55 5.68 3.08
C ALA A 119 18.69 5.60 4.61
N MET A 120 17.67 5.07 5.31
CA MET A 120 17.70 4.91 6.76
C MET A 120 18.77 3.94 7.23
N SER A 121 19.04 2.87 6.49
CA SER A 121 20.16 1.96 6.78
C SER A 121 21.52 2.67 6.67
N PHE A 122 21.65 3.58 5.70
CA PHE A 122 22.87 4.34 5.50
C PHE A 122 23.08 5.35 6.63
N PHE A 123 22.05 6.10 6.99
CA PHE A 123 22.08 7.06 8.10
C PHE A 123 22.30 6.38 9.45
N SER A 124 21.62 5.27 9.72
CA SER A 124 21.78 4.52 10.98
C SER A 124 23.19 3.94 11.12
N ARG A 125 23.76 3.40 10.04
CA ARG A 125 25.15 2.93 10.03
C ARG A 125 26.14 4.07 10.27
N LEU A 126 25.90 5.25 9.68
CA LEU A 126 26.77 6.41 9.79
C LEU A 126 26.73 7.07 11.18
N LEU A 127 25.53 7.24 11.75
CA LEU A 127 25.32 8.01 12.97
C LEU A 127 25.30 7.15 14.25
N PHE A 128 24.76 5.94 14.17
CA PHE A 128 24.45 5.11 15.35
C PHE A 128 25.17 3.75 15.33
N LYS A 129 25.92 3.43 14.27
CA LYS A 129 26.59 2.13 14.06
C LYS A 129 25.65 0.93 14.17
N THR A 130 24.35 1.12 14.01
CA THR A 130 23.34 0.07 14.00
C THR A 130 23.11 -0.42 12.57
N GLN A 131 22.82 -1.72 12.41
CA GLN A 131 22.47 -2.31 11.12
C GLN A 131 20.96 -2.51 11.06
N ILE A 132 20.31 -1.80 10.14
CA ILE A 132 18.92 -2.07 9.77
C ILE A 132 18.94 -3.20 8.73
N PHE A 133 18.13 -4.24 8.97
CA PHE A 133 18.01 -5.36 8.04
C PHE A 133 17.27 -4.92 6.77
N ILE A 134 17.94 -5.05 5.62
CA ILE A 134 17.35 -4.82 4.30
C ILE A 134 17.17 -6.17 3.62
N GLN A 135 15.98 -6.45 3.10
CA GLN A 135 15.74 -7.66 2.31
C GLN A 135 16.62 -7.68 1.04
N PRO A 136 17.22 -8.83 0.68
CA PRO A 136 18.02 -8.94 -0.52
C PRO A 136 17.17 -8.69 -1.78
N PHE A 137 17.78 -8.10 -2.81
CA PHE A 137 17.09 -7.65 -4.03
C PHE A 137 16.28 -8.74 -4.73
N ASN A 138 16.76 -9.98 -4.71
CA ASN A 138 16.03 -11.12 -5.28
C ASN A 138 14.71 -11.40 -4.52
N SER A 139 14.73 -11.27 -3.19
CA SER A 139 13.52 -11.38 -2.36
C SER A 139 12.53 -10.26 -2.64
N LEU A 140 13.04 -9.05 -2.93
CA LEU A 140 12.21 -7.89 -3.30
C LEU A 140 11.48 -8.08 -4.63
N LEU A 141 12.11 -8.67 -5.65
CA LEU A 141 11.43 -8.95 -6.92
C LEU A 141 10.31 -9.97 -6.73
N VAL A 142 10.55 -11.02 -5.95
CA VAL A 142 9.55 -12.04 -5.66
C VAL A 142 8.39 -11.46 -4.85
N THR A 143 8.66 -10.62 -3.85
CA THR A 143 7.60 -9.96 -3.06
C THR A 143 6.77 -8.99 -3.90
N MET A 144 7.39 -8.25 -4.83
CA MET A 144 6.68 -7.38 -5.77
C MET A 144 5.69 -8.15 -6.66
N VAL A 145 6.06 -9.35 -7.12
CA VAL A 145 5.15 -10.22 -7.89
C VAL A 145 3.95 -10.61 -7.01
N TRP A 146 4.19 -11.01 -5.76
CA TRP A 146 3.11 -11.34 -4.83
C TRP A 146 2.20 -10.14 -4.53
N ASP A 147 2.75 -8.95 -4.32
CA ASP A 147 1.95 -7.75 -4.12
C ASP A 147 1.06 -7.45 -5.31
N ALA A 148 1.60 -7.59 -6.54
CA ALA A 148 0.83 -7.41 -7.76
C ALA A 148 -0.31 -8.43 -7.84
N LEU A 149 -0.06 -9.70 -7.50
CA LEU A 149 -1.09 -10.74 -7.44
C LEU A 149 -2.15 -10.43 -6.37
N PHE A 150 -1.76 -10.00 -5.17
CA PHE A 150 -2.70 -9.60 -4.12
C PHE A 150 -3.53 -8.39 -4.53
N MET A 151 -2.91 -7.38 -5.14
CA MET A 151 -3.62 -6.20 -5.61
C MET A 151 -4.62 -6.54 -6.73
N CYS A 152 -4.21 -7.38 -7.68
CA CYS A 152 -5.10 -7.88 -8.73
C CYS A 152 -6.27 -8.66 -8.15
N THR A 153 -6.04 -9.57 -7.20
CA THR A 153 -7.12 -10.34 -6.57
C THR A 153 -8.07 -9.46 -5.77
N ILE A 154 -7.58 -8.49 -4.99
CA ILE A 154 -8.42 -7.53 -4.27
C ILE A 154 -9.23 -6.68 -5.25
N PHE A 155 -8.62 -6.22 -6.34
CA PHE A 155 -9.33 -5.42 -7.35
C PHE A 155 -10.40 -6.25 -8.07
N LEU A 156 -10.11 -7.51 -8.40
CA LEU A 156 -11.07 -8.45 -9.00
C LEU A 156 -12.24 -8.74 -8.06
N LEU A 157 -11.97 -8.99 -6.78
CA LEU A 157 -13.00 -9.17 -5.76
C LEU A 157 -13.86 -7.92 -5.64
N LEU A 158 -13.24 -6.73 -5.58
CA LEU A 158 -13.95 -5.46 -5.52
C LEU A 158 -14.81 -5.25 -6.77
N ALA A 159 -14.30 -5.58 -7.96
CA ALA A 159 -15.06 -5.52 -9.20
C ALA A 159 -16.26 -6.48 -9.19
N PHE A 160 -16.10 -7.69 -8.66
CA PHE A 160 -17.16 -8.69 -8.53
C PHE A 160 -18.25 -8.24 -7.55
N PHE A 161 -17.87 -7.77 -6.36
CA PHE A 161 -18.82 -7.32 -5.33
C PHE A 161 -19.51 -6.01 -5.67
N THR A 162 -18.85 -5.09 -6.37
CA THR A 162 -19.44 -3.78 -6.65
C THR A 162 -20.34 -3.74 -7.87
N ARG A 163 -20.36 -4.78 -8.74
CA ARG A 163 -21.13 -4.85 -10.01
C ARG A 163 -20.97 -3.61 -10.94
N ARG A 164 -20.07 -2.67 -10.62
CA ARG A 164 -20.02 -1.33 -11.23
C ARG A 164 -18.90 -1.14 -12.26
N PHE A 165 -18.14 -2.18 -12.53
CA PHE A 165 -17.21 -2.25 -13.66
C PHE A 165 -17.73 -3.17 -14.77
N SER A 166 -19.05 -3.23 -14.96
CA SER A 166 -19.59 -3.60 -16.27
C SER A 166 -19.19 -2.51 -17.24
N VAL A 167 -18.22 -2.81 -18.08
CA VAL A 167 -17.81 -2.00 -19.23
C VAL A 167 -19.07 -1.71 -20.04
N GLY A 168 -19.60 -0.49 -19.90
CA GLY A 168 -20.41 0.10 -20.95
C GLY A 168 -19.48 0.35 -22.12
N VAL A 169 -19.16 -0.71 -22.88
CA VAL A 169 -18.67 -0.54 -24.25
C VAL A 169 -19.81 0.21 -24.90
N ALA A 170 -19.61 1.51 -25.15
CA ALA A 170 -20.46 2.27 -26.03
C ALA A 170 -20.53 1.48 -27.33
N ARG A 171 -21.63 0.72 -27.50
CA ARG A 171 -21.97 0.16 -28.79
C ARG A 171 -22.24 1.38 -29.67
N PHE A 172 -21.23 1.78 -30.44
CA PHE A 172 -21.41 2.52 -31.67
C PHE A 172 -22.32 1.68 -32.57
N ASN A 173 -23.60 1.91 -32.43
CA ASN A 173 -24.66 1.68 -33.41
C ASN A 173 -25.52 2.94 -33.22
N THR A 174 -25.63 3.83 -34.18
CA THR A 174 -26.11 3.53 -35.53
C THR A 174 -25.57 4.56 -36.54
N TYR A 175 -25.22 4.05 -37.71
CA TYR A 175 -25.39 4.75 -38.97
C TYR A 175 -26.80 5.32 -39.04
N ASP A 176 -26.95 6.59 -39.42
CA ASP A 176 -28.08 7.06 -40.20
C ASP A 176 -27.57 8.22 -41.08
N GLY A 177 -27.43 7.91 -42.37
CA GLY A 177 -27.41 8.87 -43.46
C GLY A 177 -28.79 8.94 -44.10
#